data_AF-A0A6L6QQ25-F1
#
_entry.id   AF-A0A6L6QQ25-F1
#
_cell.length_a   1.000
_cell.length_b   1.000
_cell.length_c   1.000
_cell.angle_alpha   90.00
_cell.angle_beta   90.00
_cell.angle_gamma   90.00
#
_symmetry.space_group_name_H-M   'P 1'
#
loop_
_entity.id
_entity.type
_entity.pdbx_description
1 polymer ?
#
loop_
_entity_poly.entity_id
_entity_poly.type
_entity_poly.pdbx_seq_one_letter_code
_entity_poly.pdbx_strand_id
1 'polypeptide(L)'
;MDSLISASARCLATGDVLGALKHVSLRDDPPALALRGIAMARLGDFPRARELLRRAAKGFGSHEELSRARCVVAEAEVALAMRDFASPPRVLAAALAALEAHGDYGNALQARLIATRKYLLLGRLDAAAAELSRLDMRALTPALAAVAELAAAELAMRSLRPAPARAALARAHAAA
;
A
#
# COMPACT_ATOMS: atom_id res chain seq x y z
N MET A 1 -16.19 -5.17 19.22
CA MET A 1 -15.45 -5.34 17.95
C MET A 1 -16.31 -6.19 17.03
N ASP A 2 -16.61 -5.73 15.83
CA ASP A 2 -17.51 -6.46 14.90
C ASP A 2 -16.85 -7.77 14.43
N SER A 3 -17.49 -8.89 14.73
CA SER A 3 -16.96 -10.23 14.48
C SER A 3 -16.81 -10.51 12.98
N LEU A 4 -17.70 -9.96 12.15
CA LEU A 4 -17.68 -10.18 10.69
C LEU A 4 -16.56 -9.40 10.02
N ILE A 5 -16.30 -8.16 10.46
CA ILE A 5 -15.17 -7.35 9.98
C ILE A 5 -13.84 -8.06 10.30
N SER A 6 -13.72 -8.58 11.52
CA SER A 6 -12.53 -9.30 11.96
C SER A 6 -12.33 -10.62 11.19
N ALA A 7 -13.41 -11.34 10.89
CA ALA A 7 -13.36 -12.55 10.06
C ALA A 7 -12.94 -12.23 8.63
N SER A 8 -13.54 -11.20 8.03
CA SER A 8 -13.21 -10.75 6.68
C SER A 8 -11.76 -10.31 6.54
N ALA A 9 -11.24 -9.55 7.51
CA ALA A 9 -9.84 -9.14 7.53
C ALA A 9 -8.87 -10.34 7.60
N ARG A 10 -9.21 -11.37 8.39
CA ARG A 10 -8.41 -12.62 8.43
C ARG A 10 -8.43 -13.37 7.11
N CYS A 11 -9.60 -13.51 6.48
CA CYS A 11 -9.71 -14.12 5.16
C CYS A 11 -8.82 -13.41 4.13
N LEU A 12 -8.81 -12.07 4.12
CA LEU A 12 -7.91 -11.31 3.25
C LEU A 12 -6.43 -11.55 3.57
N ALA A 13 -6.06 -11.61 4.85
CA ALA A 13 -4.69 -11.89 5.27
C ALA A 13 -4.19 -13.27 4.83
N THR A 14 -5.09 -14.26 4.74
CA THR A 14 -4.77 -15.62 4.25
C THR A 14 -4.96 -15.78 2.74
N GLY A 15 -5.35 -14.73 2.01
CA GLY A 15 -5.59 -14.76 0.57
C GLY A 15 -6.97 -15.29 0.14
N ASP A 16 -7.87 -15.58 1.07
CA ASP A 16 -9.25 -15.99 0.78
C ASP A 16 -10.15 -14.77 0.51
N VAL A 17 -10.11 -14.30 -0.73
CA VAL A 17 -10.88 -13.12 -1.16
C VAL A 17 -12.39 -13.37 -1.14
N LEU A 18 -12.84 -14.57 -1.54
CA LEU A 18 -14.27 -14.89 -1.62
C LEU A 18 -14.87 -15.07 -0.22
N GLY A 19 -14.16 -15.70 0.70
CA GLY A 19 -14.55 -15.77 2.11
C GLY A 19 -14.62 -14.38 2.74
N ALA A 20 -13.67 -13.49 2.43
CA ALA A 20 -13.73 -12.12 2.89
C ALA A 20 -15.01 -11.40 2.44
N LEU A 21 -15.35 -11.52 1.14
CA LEU A 21 -16.57 -10.92 0.57
C LEU A 21 -17.84 -11.52 1.19
N LYS A 22 -17.89 -12.83 1.45
CA LYS A 22 -19.03 -13.49 2.10
C LYS A 22 -19.43 -12.80 3.41
N HIS A 23 -18.45 -12.24 4.14
CA HIS A 23 -18.70 -11.56 5.42
C HIS A 23 -19.13 -10.09 5.30
N VAL A 24 -18.80 -9.39 4.20
CA VAL A 24 -18.98 -7.92 4.10
C VAL A 24 -19.77 -7.45 2.87
N SER A 25 -20.12 -8.32 1.92
CA SER A 25 -20.76 -7.96 0.64
C SER A 25 -21.99 -7.05 0.76
N LEU A 26 -22.83 -7.28 1.78
CA LEU A 26 -24.11 -6.57 1.97
C LEU A 26 -24.03 -5.35 2.90
N ARG A 27 -22.83 -4.97 3.34
CA ARG A 27 -22.65 -3.96 4.39
C ARG A 27 -22.01 -2.69 3.87
N ASP A 28 -22.66 -1.55 4.07
CA ASP A 28 -22.19 -0.24 3.57
C ASP A 28 -21.50 0.64 4.62
N ASP A 29 -21.17 0.10 5.79
CA ASP A 29 -20.33 0.79 6.75
C ASP A 29 -18.88 0.99 6.24
N PRO A 30 -18.16 2.03 6.71
CA PRO A 30 -16.83 2.36 6.19
C PRO A 30 -15.81 1.21 6.30
N PRO A 31 -15.72 0.46 7.42
CA PRO A 31 -14.87 -0.74 7.49
C PRO A 31 -15.21 -1.81 6.45
N ALA A 32 -16.49 -2.13 6.27
CA ALA A 32 -16.93 -3.11 5.26
C ALA A 32 -16.62 -2.64 3.84
N LEU A 33 -16.80 -1.35 3.53
CA LEU A 33 -16.42 -0.75 2.24
C LEU A 33 -14.91 -0.87 1.99
N ALA A 34 -14.08 -0.62 3.01
CA ALA A 34 -12.63 -0.73 2.90
C ALA A 34 -12.19 -2.16 2.56
N LEU A 35 -12.71 -3.15 3.29
CA LEU A 35 -12.38 -4.57 3.06
C LEU A 35 -12.90 -5.07 1.70
N ARG A 36 -14.10 -4.66 1.27
CA ARG A 36 -14.60 -4.94 -0.09
C ARG A 36 -13.70 -4.31 -1.15
N GLY A 37 -13.24 -3.07 -0.94
CA GLY A 37 -12.32 -2.40 -1.84
C GLY A 37 -11.01 -3.17 -2.02
N ILE A 38 -10.40 -3.63 -0.91
CA ILE A 38 -9.19 -4.47 -0.95
C ILE A 38 -9.46 -5.78 -1.68
N ALA A 39 -10.58 -6.44 -1.40
CA ALA A 39 -10.96 -7.68 -2.06
C ALA A 39 -11.11 -7.50 -3.58
N MET A 40 -11.78 -6.44 -4.03
CA MET A 40 -11.93 -6.12 -5.45
C MET A 40 -10.58 -5.85 -6.13
N ALA A 41 -9.66 -5.17 -5.43
CA ALA A 41 -8.31 -4.96 -5.95
C ALA A 41 -7.55 -6.27 -6.16
N ARG A 42 -7.73 -7.26 -5.26
CA ARG A 42 -7.14 -8.60 -5.40
C ARG A 42 -7.74 -9.40 -6.56
N LEU A 43 -9.00 -9.13 -6.93
CA LEU A 43 -9.65 -9.73 -8.11
C LEU A 43 -9.31 -8.99 -9.42
N GLY A 44 -8.59 -7.87 -9.35
CA GLY A 44 -8.21 -7.07 -10.51
C GLY A 44 -9.25 -6.02 -10.93
N ASP A 45 -10.37 -5.88 -10.23
CA ASP A 45 -11.33 -4.80 -10.47
C ASP A 45 -10.89 -3.52 -9.74
N PHE A 46 -9.88 -2.87 -10.32
CA PHE A 46 -9.29 -1.64 -9.77
C PHE A 46 -10.25 -0.44 -9.75
N PRO A 47 -11.06 -0.17 -10.80
CA PRO A 47 -12.03 0.93 -10.75
C PRO A 47 -13.01 0.80 -9.59
N ARG A 48 -13.56 -0.40 -9.38
CA ARG A 48 -14.50 -0.64 -8.28
C ARG A 48 -13.79 -0.57 -6.92
N ALA A 49 -12.61 -1.17 -6.80
CA ALA A 49 -11.80 -1.11 -5.59
C ALA A 49 -11.56 0.34 -5.15
N ARG A 50 -11.14 1.19 -6.09
CA ARG A 50 -10.85 2.59 -5.84
C ARG A 50 -12.08 3.38 -5.38
N GLU A 51 -13.23 3.16 -6.02
CA GLU A 51 -14.49 3.79 -5.63
C GLU A 51 -14.85 3.44 -4.18
N LEU A 52 -14.80 2.15 -3.83
CA LEU A 52 -15.12 1.65 -2.49
C LEU A 52 -14.17 2.21 -1.43
N LEU A 53 -12.87 2.24 -1.70
CA LEU A 53 -11.85 2.79 -0.78
C LEU A 53 -12.03 4.30 -0.55
N ARG A 54 -12.39 5.06 -1.59
CA ARG A 54 -12.71 6.49 -1.46
C ARG A 54 -13.96 6.73 -0.64
N ARG A 55 -15.00 5.92 -0.84
CA ARG A 55 -16.23 6.00 -0.05
C ARG A 55 -15.97 5.64 1.42
N ALA A 56 -15.18 4.59 1.66
CA ALA A 56 -14.74 4.22 3.01
C ALA A 56 -13.99 5.38 3.69
N ALA A 57 -12.96 5.92 3.03
CA ALA A 57 -12.16 7.04 3.56
C ALA A 57 -13.01 8.27 3.90
N LYS A 58 -14.05 8.58 3.11
CA LYS A 58 -15.01 9.66 3.37
C LYS A 58 -16.00 9.35 4.49
N GLY A 59 -16.30 8.07 4.72
CA GLY A 59 -17.25 7.63 5.74
C GLY A 59 -16.65 7.54 7.14
N PHE A 60 -15.32 7.43 7.28
CA PHE A 60 -14.65 7.45 8.58
C PHE A 60 -14.70 8.84 9.23
N GLY A 61 -15.05 8.88 10.52
CA GLY A 61 -15.15 10.11 11.29
C GLY A 61 -13.80 10.76 11.62
N SER A 62 -13.84 11.92 12.30
CA SER A 62 -12.62 12.61 12.75
C SER A 62 -11.80 11.79 13.76
N HIS A 63 -12.45 10.92 14.52
CA HIS A 63 -11.83 10.08 15.55
C HIS A 63 -11.25 8.77 14.98
N GLU A 64 -11.51 8.49 13.71
CA GLU A 64 -11.08 7.27 13.01
C GLU A 64 -9.96 7.57 11.99
N GLU A 65 -9.07 8.50 12.37
CA GLU A 65 -7.99 8.96 11.51
C GLU A 65 -7.09 7.81 11.03
N LEU A 66 -6.77 6.86 11.90
CA LEU A 66 -5.98 5.68 11.55
C LEU A 66 -6.65 4.84 10.44
N SER A 67 -7.95 4.56 10.56
CA SER A 67 -8.71 3.80 9.57
C SER A 67 -8.80 4.53 8.23
N ARG A 68 -9.00 5.85 8.29
CA ARG A 68 -8.97 6.71 7.10
C ARG A 68 -7.60 6.68 6.41
N ALA A 69 -6.52 6.79 7.17
CA ALA A 69 -5.16 6.75 6.63
C ALA A 69 -4.86 5.41 5.93
N ARG A 70 -5.26 4.28 6.53
CA ARG A 70 -5.15 2.95 5.89
C ARG A 70 -5.90 2.88 4.56
N CYS A 71 -7.11 3.45 4.49
CA CYS A 71 -7.88 3.49 3.24
C CYS A 71 -7.20 4.35 2.16
N VAL A 72 -6.58 5.47 2.54
CA VAL A 72 -5.82 6.31 1.63
C VAL A 72 -4.59 5.57 1.08
N VAL A 73 -3.87 4.81 1.91
CA VAL A 73 -2.75 3.99 1.46
C VAL A 73 -3.20 2.90 0.49
N ALA A 74 -4.28 2.19 0.82
CA ALA A 74 -4.86 1.19 -0.08
C ALA A 74 -5.32 1.80 -1.42
N GLU A 75 -5.96 2.99 -1.40
CA GLU A 75 -6.36 3.70 -2.62
C GLU A 75 -5.17 4.11 -3.46
N ALA A 76 -4.08 4.56 -2.82
CA ALA A 76 -2.85 4.94 -3.48
C ALA A 76 -2.17 3.73 -4.16
N GLU A 77 -2.23 2.54 -3.55
CA GLU A 77 -1.74 1.31 -4.15
C GLU A 77 -2.53 0.92 -5.40
N VAL A 78 -3.87 0.99 -5.33
CA VAL A 78 -4.75 0.77 -6.49
C VAL A 78 -4.47 1.79 -7.59
N ALA A 79 -4.33 3.07 -7.24
CA ALA A 79 -4.01 4.11 -8.21
C ALA A 79 -2.65 3.87 -8.90
N LEU A 80 -1.64 3.43 -8.14
CA LEU A 80 -0.33 3.03 -8.68
C LEU A 80 -0.45 1.87 -9.67
N ALA A 81 -1.26 0.85 -9.36
CA ALA A 81 -1.53 -0.27 -10.27
C ALA A 81 -2.23 0.18 -11.55
N MET A 82 -3.16 1.13 -11.45
CA MET A 82 -3.85 1.75 -12.59
C MET A 82 -3.00 2.76 -13.37
N ARG A 83 -1.75 3.05 -12.94
CA ARG A 83 -0.90 4.13 -13.47
C ARG A 83 -1.56 5.52 -13.40
N ASP A 84 -2.44 5.73 -12.43
CA ASP A 84 -3.04 7.05 -12.18
C ASP A 84 -2.21 7.82 -11.14
N PHE A 85 -1.59 8.91 -11.61
CA PHE A 85 -0.73 9.77 -10.80
C PHE A 85 -1.35 11.13 -10.45
N ALA A 86 -2.62 11.34 -10.80
CA ALA A 86 -3.31 12.62 -10.61
C ALA A 86 -3.52 13.01 -9.13
N SER A 87 -3.44 12.02 -8.22
CA SER A 87 -3.61 12.29 -6.79
C SER A 87 -2.50 13.21 -6.25
N PRO A 88 -2.86 14.29 -5.52
CA PRO A 88 -1.89 15.22 -4.95
C PRO A 88 -0.90 14.52 -4.01
N PRO A 89 0.42 14.78 -4.11
CA PRO A 89 1.43 14.14 -3.25
C PRO A 89 1.16 14.29 -1.75
N ARG A 90 0.56 15.42 -1.35
CA ARG A 90 0.23 15.72 0.05
C ARG A 90 -0.72 14.73 0.71
N VAL A 91 -1.58 14.06 -0.07
CA VAL A 91 -2.59 13.14 0.48
C VAL A 91 -1.93 11.89 1.06
N LEU A 92 -1.02 11.27 0.32
CA LEU A 92 -0.26 10.11 0.78
C LEU A 92 0.72 10.50 1.90
N ALA A 93 1.34 11.67 1.81
CA ALA A 93 2.23 12.17 2.86
C ALA A 93 1.51 12.41 4.19
N ALA A 94 0.29 12.96 4.16
CA ALA A 94 -0.54 13.14 5.36
C ALA A 94 -0.98 11.79 5.95
N ALA A 95 -1.38 10.83 5.12
CA ALA A 95 -1.70 9.48 5.59
C ALA A 95 -0.50 8.78 6.22
N LEU A 96 0.69 8.92 5.62
CA LEU A 96 1.93 8.40 6.19
C LEU A 96 2.21 8.98 7.58
N ALA A 97 2.14 10.31 7.74
CA ALA A 97 2.36 10.96 9.03
C ALA A 97 1.34 10.50 10.10
N ALA A 98 0.08 10.35 9.70
CA ALA A 98 -0.96 9.82 10.60
C ALA A 98 -0.66 8.38 11.04
N LEU A 99 -0.22 7.52 10.12
CA LEU A 99 0.13 6.13 10.44
C LEU A 99 1.32 6.05 11.41
N GLU A 100 2.36 6.85 11.18
CA GLU A 100 3.53 6.92 12.06
C GLU A 100 3.17 7.43 13.45
N ALA A 101 2.34 8.48 13.54
CA ALA A 101 1.87 9.02 14.81
C ALA A 101 1.07 8.01 15.65
N HIS A 102 0.37 7.08 14.98
CA HIS A 102 -0.42 6.02 15.63
C HIS A 102 0.35 4.69 15.77
N GLY A 103 1.64 4.64 15.42
CA GLY A 103 2.47 3.43 15.55
C GLY A 103 2.16 2.32 14.53
N ASP A 104 1.45 2.62 13.45
CA ASP A 104 1.15 1.67 12.38
C ASP A 104 2.26 1.63 11.33
N TYR A 105 3.43 1.17 11.76
CA TYR A 105 4.65 1.19 10.96
C TYR A 105 4.58 0.31 9.71
N GLY A 106 3.83 -0.79 9.74
CA GLY A 106 3.66 -1.66 8.57
C GLY A 106 2.98 -0.95 7.41
N ASN A 107 1.87 -0.25 7.68
CA ASN A 107 1.18 0.54 6.66
C ASN A 107 1.96 1.80 6.28
N ALA A 108 2.71 2.40 7.21
CA ALA A 108 3.60 3.52 6.91
C ALA A 108 4.72 3.11 5.92
N LEU A 109 5.36 1.96 6.14
CA LEU A 109 6.37 1.42 5.22
C LEU A 109 5.78 1.12 3.84
N GLN A 110 4.57 0.55 3.78
CA GLN A 110 3.86 0.34 2.52
C GLN A 110 3.59 1.68 1.79
N ALA A 111 3.16 2.72 2.50
CA ALA A 111 2.95 4.04 1.93
C ALA A 111 4.24 4.65 1.35
N ARG A 112 5.37 4.49 2.03
CA ARG A 112 6.70 4.89 1.53
C ARG A 112 7.09 4.12 0.27
N LEU A 113 6.86 2.81 0.23
CA LEU A 113 7.13 2.00 -0.96
C LEU A 113 6.26 2.40 -2.15
N ILE A 114 4.97 2.72 -1.92
CA ILE A 114 4.08 3.26 -2.96
C ILE A 114 4.63 4.59 -3.50
N ALA A 115 5.07 5.49 -2.61
CA ALA A 115 5.67 6.77 -3.01
C ALA A 115 6.96 6.57 -3.83
N THR A 116 7.88 5.72 -3.38
CA THR A 116 9.09 5.33 -4.12
C THR A 116 8.76 4.85 -5.51
N ARG A 117 7.86 3.87 -5.64
CA ARG A 117 7.47 3.29 -6.93
C ARG A 117 6.81 4.33 -7.83
N LYS A 118 5.98 5.22 -7.28
CA LYS A 118 5.42 6.36 -8.03
C LYS A 118 6.53 7.26 -8.58
N TYR A 119 7.53 7.63 -7.77
CA TYR A 119 8.63 8.47 -8.23
C TYR A 119 9.48 7.81 -9.30
N LEU A 120 9.76 6.51 -9.17
CA LEU A 120 10.44 5.75 -10.21
C LEU A 120 9.65 5.83 -11.52
N LEU A 121 8.36 5.52 -11.52
CA LEU A 121 7.54 5.55 -12.75
C LEU A 121 7.48 6.94 -13.41
N LEU A 122 7.53 8.01 -12.61
CA LEU A 122 7.59 9.39 -13.10
C LEU A 122 9.00 9.86 -13.49
N GLY A 123 10.01 9.01 -13.37
CA GLY A 123 11.41 9.34 -13.68
C GLY A 123 12.10 10.27 -12.66
N ARG A 124 11.52 10.44 -11.48
CA ARG A 124 12.06 11.29 -10.40
C ARG A 124 13.01 10.47 -9.52
N LEU A 125 14.19 10.15 -10.06
CA LEU A 125 15.14 9.22 -9.41
C LEU A 125 15.63 9.71 -8.04
N ASP A 126 15.92 11.01 -7.89
CA ASP A 126 16.38 11.57 -6.61
C ASP A 126 15.30 11.47 -5.52
N ALA A 127 14.04 11.72 -5.88
CA ALA A 127 12.91 11.58 -4.96
C ALA A 127 12.69 10.11 -4.57
N ALA A 128 12.84 9.18 -5.52
CA ALA A 128 12.79 7.75 -5.21
C ALA A 128 13.93 7.31 -4.28
N ALA A 129 15.15 7.81 -4.51
CA ALA A 129 16.31 7.54 -3.67
C ALA A 129 16.10 8.08 -2.24
N ALA A 130 15.53 9.27 -2.10
CA ALA A 130 15.23 9.89 -0.81
C ALA A 130 14.15 9.13 -0.02
N GLU A 131 13.15 8.54 -0.67
CA GLU A 131 12.17 7.70 0.01
C GLU A 131 12.74 6.32 0.37
N LEU A 132 13.55 5.70 -0.51
CA LEU A 132 14.21 4.43 -0.21
C LEU A 132 15.16 4.51 0.99
N SER A 133 15.91 5.61 1.13
CA SER A 133 16.84 5.77 2.26
C SER A 133 16.15 5.89 3.62
N ARG A 134 14.84 6.16 3.64
CA ARG A 134 14.02 6.26 4.85
C ARG A 134 13.38 4.93 5.26
N LEU A 135 13.49 3.88 4.44
CA LEU A 135 12.96 2.57 4.77
C LEU A 135 13.86 1.88 5.78
N ASP A 136 13.29 1.49 6.93
CA ASP A 136 13.96 0.54 7.82
C ASP A 136 13.72 -0.89 7.33
N MET A 137 14.72 -1.43 6.62
CA MET A 137 14.67 -2.76 6.04
C MET A 137 14.52 -3.88 7.07
N ARG A 138 14.86 -3.64 8.35
CA ARG A 138 14.76 -4.65 9.42
C ARG A 138 13.33 -4.83 9.93
N ALA A 139 12.48 -3.84 9.71
CA ALA A 139 11.08 -3.85 10.16
C ALA A 139 10.11 -4.37 9.08
N LEU A 140 10.61 -4.71 7.89
CA LEU A 140 9.78 -5.18 6.77
C LEU A 140 9.46 -6.66 6.90
N THR A 141 8.24 -7.02 6.47
CA THR A 141 7.93 -8.42 6.17
C THR A 141 8.77 -8.88 4.97
N PRO A 142 9.03 -10.20 4.80
CA PRO A 142 9.83 -10.71 3.68
C PRO A 142 9.33 -10.20 2.32
N ALA A 143 8.00 -10.22 2.11
CA ALA A 143 7.37 -9.70 0.90
C ALA A 143 7.64 -8.21 0.66
N LEU A 144 7.56 -7.36 1.69
CA LEU A 144 7.84 -5.93 1.53
C LEU A 144 9.34 -5.66 1.36
N ALA A 145 10.20 -6.43 2.00
CA ALA A 145 11.65 -6.36 1.81
C ALA A 145 12.03 -6.70 0.37
N ALA A 146 11.44 -7.75 -0.21
CA ALA A 146 11.65 -8.10 -1.61
C ALA A 146 11.23 -6.95 -2.55
N VAL A 147 10.07 -6.32 -2.31
CA VAL A 147 9.60 -5.18 -3.11
C VAL A 147 10.50 -3.95 -2.96
N ALA A 148 10.98 -3.66 -1.76
CA ALA A 148 11.92 -2.57 -1.49
C ALA A 148 13.24 -2.77 -2.25
N GLU A 149 13.78 -3.99 -2.23
CA GLU A 149 15.01 -4.34 -2.96
C GLU A 149 14.80 -4.32 -4.49
N LEU A 150 13.63 -4.72 -4.99
CA LEU A 150 13.30 -4.56 -6.41
C LEU A 150 13.25 -3.07 -6.82
N ALA A 151 12.68 -2.20 -5.98
CA ALA A 151 12.69 -0.76 -6.22
C ALA A 151 14.12 -0.17 -6.18
N ALA A 152 14.96 -0.66 -5.27
CA ALA A 152 16.38 -0.28 -5.21
C ALA A 152 17.15 -0.76 -6.46
N ALA A 153 16.85 -1.97 -6.97
CA ALA A 153 17.40 -2.48 -8.20
C ALA A 153 16.99 -1.61 -9.41
N GLU A 154 15.72 -1.26 -9.53
CA GLU A 154 15.22 -0.37 -10.59
C GLU A 154 15.93 0.99 -10.56
N LEU A 155 16.03 1.61 -9.38
CA LEU A 155 16.75 2.87 -9.21
C LEU A 155 18.20 2.75 -9.66
N ALA A 156 18.91 1.69 -9.25
CA ALA A 156 20.30 1.47 -9.61
C ALA A 156 20.48 1.25 -11.12
N MET A 157 19.62 0.46 -11.76
CA MET A 157 19.65 0.25 -13.22
C MET A 157 19.47 1.56 -13.97
N ARG A 158 18.48 2.37 -13.58
CA ARG A 158 18.18 3.66 -14.22
C ARG A 158 19.22 4.74 -13.92
N SER A 159 20.02 4.55 -12.89
CA SER A 159 21.20 5.38 -12.57
C SER A 159 22.49 4.86 -13.20
N LEU A 160 22.43 3.87 -14.11
CA LEU A 160 23.59 3.22 -14.73
C LEU A 160 24.59 2.63 -13.72
N ARG A 161 24.10 2.09 -12.60
CA ARG A 161 24.88 1.42 -11.55
C ARG A 161 24.64 -0.10 -11.58
N PRO A 162 25.30 -0.86 -12.48
CA PRO A 162 25.01 -2.27 -12.70
C PRO A 162 25.35 -3.18 -11.51
N ALA A 163 26.45 -2.92 -10.80
CA ALA A 163 26.83 -3.73 -9.64
C ALA A 163 25.83 -3.59 -8.48
N PRO A 164 25.44 -2.37 -8.04
CA PRO A 164 24.36 -2.19 -7.07
C PRO A 164 23.02 -2.81 -7.50
N ALA A 165 22.68 -2.72 -8.79
CA ALA A 165 21.45 -3.32 -9.32
C ALA A 165 21.44 -4.84 -9.14
N ARG A 166 22.53 -5.53 -9.52
CA ARG A 166 22.64 -6.99 -9.35
C ARG A 166 22.59 -7.40 -7.87
N ALA A 167 23.26 -6.65 -7.00
CA ALA A 167 23.23 -6.93 -5.56
C ALA A 167 21.81 -6.77 -4.97
N ALA A 168 21.08 -5.74 -5.40
CA ALA A 168 19.69 -5.53 -4.97
C ALA A 168 18.76 -6.65 -5.49
N LEU A 169 18.91 -7.10 -6.74
CA LEU A 169 18.16 -8.26 -7.25
C LEU A 169 18.44 -9.53 -6.45
N ALA A 170 19.69 -9.79 -6.07
CA ALA A 170 20.04 -10.94 -5.24
C ALA A 170 19.39 -10.87 -3.85
N ARG A 171 19.38 -9.69 -3.22
CA ARG A 171 18.68 -9.48 -1.94
C ARG A 171 17.17 -9.61 -2.07
N ALA A 172 16.59 -9.11 -3.16
CA ALA A 172 15.17 -9.28 -3.44
C ALA A 172 14.78 -10.75 -3.56
N HIS A 173 15.61 -11.55 -4.24
CA HIS A 173 15.39 -12.98 -4.38
C HIS A 173 15.54 -13.72 -3.04
N ALA A 174 16.51 -13.34 -2.20
CA ALA A 174 16.70 -13.95 -0.88
C ALA A 174 15.59 -13.62 0.12
N ALA A 175 14.84 -12.53 -0.10
CA ALA A 175 13.74 -12.09 0.75
C ALA A 175 12.37 -12.69 0.36
N ALA A 176 12.25 -13.27 -0.83
CA ALA A 176 11.00 -13.85 -1.36
C ALA A 176 10.86 -15.32 -0.97
#